data_AF-A0A968EL07-F1
#
_entry.id   AF-A0A968EL07-F1
#
_cell.length_a   1.000
_cell.length_b   1.000
_cell.length_c   1.000
_cell.angle_alpha   90.00
_cell.angle_beta   90.00
_cell.angle_gamma   90.00
#
_symmetry.space_group_name_H-M   'P 1'
#
loop_
_entity.id
_entity.type
_entity.pdbx_description
1 polymer ?
#
loop_
_entity_poly.entity_id
_entity_poly.type
_entity_poly.pdbx_seq_one_letter_code
_entity_poly.pdbx_strand_id
1 'polypeptide(L)'
;ADYDLIIAGSTMYAEAMLAVADEHPDVDYALIDGSSDHPSVTSVRFAANEGSFLAGMAAALATESGTVGFVGGFPLPLIEEFRAGFEAGVHHVDPEIEVLATYV
;
A
#
# COMPACT_ATOMS: atom_id res chain seq x y z
N ALA A 1 26.50 15.47 2.05
CA ALA A 1 25.63 15.73 3.21
C ALA A 1 25.67 14.45 4.02
N ASP A 2 26.02 14.54 5.29
CA ASP A 2 26.14 13.38 6.18
C ASP A 2 24.77 13.14 6.81
N TYR A 3 24.07 12.10 6.34
CA TYR A 3 22.77 11.69 6.87
C TYR A 3 22.93 10.35 7.58
N ASP A 4 22.36 10.23 8.77
CA ASP A 4 22.36 8.98 9.53
C ASP A 4 21.28 8.00 9.04
N LEU A 5 20.15 8.52 8.53
CA LEU A 5 19.02 7.75 8.04
C LEU A 5 18.46 8.32 6.73
N ILE A 6 18.24 7.45 5.75
CA ILE A 6 17.57 7.79 4.49
C ILE A 6 16.27 6.97 4.37
N ILE A 7 15.16 7.65 4.10
CA ILE A 7 13.84 7.02 3.97
C ILE A 7 13.40 7.04 2.50
N ALA A 8 13.31 5.84 1.89
CA ALA A 8 12.66 5.63 0.61
C ALA A 8 11.15 5.50 0.83
N GLY A 9 10.40 6.57 0.55
CA GLY A 9 8.98 6.69 0.86
C GLY A 9 8.02 5.82 0.03
N SER A 10 8.52 4.95 -0.84
CA SER A 10 7.73 4.05 -1.67
C SER A 10 8.59 2.93 -2.23
N THR A 11 7.98 1.78 -2.50
CA THR A 11 8.64 0.66 -3.21
C THR A 11 9.20 1.06 -4.58
N MET A 12 8.72 2.15 -5.19
CA MET A 12 9.24 2.66 -6.46
C MET A 12 10.70 3.12 -6.36
N TYR A 13 11.18 3.43 -5.15
CA TYR A 13 12.57 3.86 -4.92
C TYR A 13 13.49 2.71 -4.51
N ALA A 14 13.00 1.46 -4.43
CA ALA A 14 13.76 0.34 -3.89
C ALA A 14 15.07 0.11 -4.64
N GLU A 15 15.05 0.04 -5.98
CA GLU A 15 16.26 -0.20 -6.77
C GLU A 15 17.31 0.91 -6.59
N ALA A 16 16.90 2.17 -6.66
CA ALA A 16 17.80 3.30 -6.49
C ALA A 16 18.37 3.36 -5.07
N MET A 17 17.55 3.08 -4.06
CA MET A 17 18.00 3.04 -2.68
C MET A 17 19.02 1.92 -2.44
N LEU A 18 18.82 0.73 -3.03
CA LEU A 18 19.75 -0.39 -2.88
C LEU A 18 21.11 -0.11 -3.53
N ALA A 19 21.11 0.51 -4.71
CA ALA A 19 22.36 0.92 -5.36
C ALA A 19 23.18 1.89 -4.47
N VAL A 20 22.51 2.83 -3.77
CA VAL A 20 23.17 3.76 -2.85
C VAL A 20 23.57 3.07 -1.54
N ALA A 21 22.76 2.12 -1.05
CA ALA A 21 23.05 1.37 0.17
C ALA A 21 24.31 0.50 0.04
N ASP A 22 24.56 -0.07 -1.14
CA ASP A 22 25.79 -0.82 -1.44
C ASP A 22 27.05 0.08 -1.38
N GLU A 23 26.93 1.34 -1.79
CA GLU A 23 28.04 2.32 -1.77
C GLU A 23 28.26 2.93 -0.38
N HIS A 24 27.23 2.91 0.47
CA HIS A 24 27.22 3.56 1.79
C HIS A 24 26.62 2.62 2.86
N PRO A 25 27.32 1.54 3.23
CA PRO A 25 26.80 0.53 4.15
C PRO A 25 26.68 1.00 5.61
N ASP A 26 27.35 2.11 5.96
CA ASP A 26 27.32 2.69 7.31
C ASP A 26 26.10 3.60 7.56
N VAL A 27 25.30 3.86 6.52
CA VAL A 27 24.06 4.64 6.60
C VAL A 27 22.88 3.70 6.81
N ASP A 28 21.94 4.06 7.68
CA ASP A 28 20.70 3.31 7.84
C ASP A 28 19.68 3.72 6.76
N TYR A 29 18.92 2.73 6.28
CA TYR A 29 17.88 2.95 5.27
C TYR A 29 16.54 2.38 5.74
N ALA A 30 15.45 3.11 5.45
CA ALA A 30 14.09 2.61 5.61
C ALA A 30 13.38 2.58 4.26
N LEU A 31 12.84 1.43 3.88
CA LEU A 31 12.06 1.25 2.66
C LEU A 31 10.58 1.08 3.00
N ILE A 32 9.76 2.06 2.61
CA ILE A 32 8.32 2.04 2.81
C ILE A 32 7.65 1.23 1.70
N ASP A 33 6.73 0.33 2.08
CA ASP A 33 5.92 -0.54 1.21
C ASP A 33 6.71 -1.52 0.33
N GLY A 34 8.03 -1.58 0.49
CA GLY A 34 8.90 -2.51 -0.22
C GLY A 34 9.38 -3.65 0.66
N SER A 35 10.21 -4.52 0.08
CA SER A 35 10.91 -5.57 0.79
C SER A 35 12.33 -5.66 0.27
N SER A 36 13.29 -5.78 1.18
CA SER A 36 14.70 -5.96 0.88
C SER A 36 15.34 -6.85 1.94
N ASP A 37 16.30 -7.67 1.51
CA ASP A 37 17.16 -8.49 2.37
C ASP A 37 18.50 -7.80 2.68
N HIS A 38 18.72 -6.57 2.19
CA HIS A 38 19.96 -5.83 2.44
C HIS A 38 20.10 -5.48 3.93
N PRO A 39 21.27 -5.71 4.56
CA PRO A 39 21.41 -5.63 6.02
C PRO A 39 21.25 -4.22 6.61
N SER A 40 21.57 -3.16 5.85
CA SER A 40 21.35 -1.77 6.29
C SER A 40 19.95 -1.24 5.96
N VAL A 41 19.07 -2.08 5.40
CA VAL A 41 17.72 -1.70 4.98
C VAL A 41 16.68 -2.30 5.92
N THR A 42 15.94 -1.44 6.61
CA THR A 42 14.71 -1.84 7.28
C THR A 42 13.53 -1.71 6.33
N SER A 43 12.84 -2.82 6.06
CA SER A 43 11.61 -2.82 5.27
C SER A 43 10.40 -2.54 6.17
N VAL A 44 9.63 -1.50 5.87
CA VAL A 44 8.41 -1.12 6.59
C VAL A 44 7.20 -1.40 5.71
N ARG A 45 6.38 -2.36 6.13
CA ARG A 45 5.16 -2.77 5.41
C ARG A 45 3.93 -2.53 6.26
N PHE A 46 2.84 -2.18 5.60
CA PHE A 46 1.53 -2.01 6.23
C PHE A 46 0.57 -3.11 5.79
N ALA A 47 -0.34 -3.50 6.68
CA ALA A 47 -1.48 -4.34 6.34
C ALA A 47 -2.55 -3.50 5.60
N ALA A 48 -2.21 -3.09 4.38
CA ALA A 48 -3.02 -2.18 3.55
C ALA A 48 -4.47 -2.66 3.41
N ASN A 49 -4.65 -3.97 3.22
CA ASN A 49 -5.95 -4.62 3.12
C ASN A 49 -6.82 -4.45 4.38
N GLU A 50 -6.24 -4.42 5.58
CA GLU A 50 -7.02 -4.28 6.83
C GLU A 50 -7.61 -2.88 6.98
N GLY A 51 -6.83 -1.85 6.68
CA GLY A 51 -7.32 -0.47 6.64
C GLY A 51 -8.37 -0.28 5.57
N SER A 52 -8.11 -0.83 4.38
CA SER A 52 -9.06 -0.80 3.26
C SER A 52 -10.37 -1.54 3.56
N PHE A 53 -10.33 -2.64 4.30
CA PHE A 53 -11.52 -3.37 4.74
C PHE A 53 -12.45 -2.47 5.56
N LEU A 54 -11.91 -1.73 6.52
CA LEU A 54 -12.70 -0.78 7.31
C LEU A 54 -13.26 0.35 6.43
N ALA A 55 -12.49 0.82 5.44
CA ALA A 55 -12.99 1.81 4.48
C ALA A 55 -14.14 1.26 3.61
N GLY A 56 -14.03 0.01 3.16
CA GLY A 56 -15.08 -0.69 2.42
C GLY A 56 -16.37 -0.85 3.23
N MET A 57 -16.25 -1.26 4.49
CA MET A 57 -17.40 -1.31 5.41
C MET A 57 -18.05 0.06 5.58
N ALA A 58 -17.24 1.11 5.77
CA ALA A 58 -17.75 2.47 5.91
C ALA A 58 -18.49 2.94 4.64
N ALA A 59 -17.97 2.63 3.45
CA ALA A 59 -18.62 2.93 2.18
C ALA A 59 -19.96 2.17 2.03
N ALA A 60 -19.99 0.88 2.39
CA ALA A 60 -21.20 0.07 2.36
C ALA A 60 -22.28 0.55 3.34
N LEU A 61 -21.90 0.99 4.54
CA LEU A 61 -22.84 1.54 5.52
C LEU A 61 -23.37 2.92 5.13
N ALA A 62 -22.63 3.66 4.30
CA ALA A 62 -22.99 5.03 3.90
C ALA A 62 -23.73 5.09 2.55
N THR A 63 -23.69 4.05 1.72
CA THR A 63 -24.28 4.10 0.38
C THR A 63 -25.81 4.08 0.42
N GLU A 64 -26.43 4.94 -0.38
CA GLU A 64 -27.88 4.95 -0.61
C GLU A 64 -28.27 4.26 -1.94
N SER A 65 -27.31 4.11 -2.86
CA SER A 65 -27.55 3.58 -4.21
C SER A 65 -27.31 2.07 -4.31
N GLY A 66 -26.61 1.47 -3.35
CA GLY A 66 -26.14 0.08 -3.46
C GLY A 66 -24.94 -0.10 -4.41
N THR A 67 -24.31 1.00 -4.84
CA THR A 67 -23.08 0.97 -5.67
C THR A 67 -22.00 1.83 -5.00
N VAL A 68 -20.77 1.32 -4.96
CA VAL A 68 -19.59 2.04 -4.43
C VAL A 68 -18.41 1.92 -5.40
N GLY A 69 -17.42 2.81 -5.25
CA GLY A 69 -16.29 2.90 -6.18
C GLY A 69 -14.93 2.78 -5.49
N PHE A 70 -14.01 2.03 -6.11
CA PHE A 70 -12.59 2.01 -5.81
C PHE A 70 -11.82 2.64 -6.98
N VAL A 71 -11.00 3.66 -6.69
CA VAL A 71 -10.12 4.30 -7.68
C VAL A 71 -8.67 4.08 -7.23
N GLY A 72 -8.01 3.10 -7.83
CA GLY A 72 -6.61 2.80 -7.60
C GLY A 72 -5.69 3.76 -8.36
N GLY A 73 -4.46 3.92 -7.90
CA GLY A 73 -3.40 4.56 -8.68
C GLY A 73 -2.76 3.56 -9.64
N PHE A 74 -1.42 3.49 -9.62
CA PHE A 74 -0.67 2.55 -10.47
C PHE A 74 -0.98 1.09 -10.10
N PRO A 75 -1.20 0.18 -11.08
CA PRO A 75 -1.59 -1.21 -10.82
C PRO A 75 -0.41 -2.04 -10.28
N LEU A 76 -0.07 -1.82 -9.01
CA LEU A 76 0.94 -2.55 -8.25
C LEU A 76 0.26 -3.58 -7.34
N PRO A 77 0.96 -4.66 -6.93
CA PRO A 77 0.42 -5.64 -5.99
C PRO A 77 -0.15 -5.01 -4.70
N LEU A 78 0.50 -3.96 -4.18
CA LEU A 78 0.01 -3.20 -3.02
C LEU A 78 -1.39 -2.60 -3.26
N ILE A 79 -1.64 -2.06 -4.45
CA ILE A 79 -2.95 -1.47 -4.79
C ILE A 79 -4.01 -2.56 -4.92
N GLU A 80 -3.65 -3.76 -5.37
CA GLU A 80 -4.56 -4.92 -5.33
C GLU A 80 -4.87 -5.36 -3.90
N GLU A 81 -3.92 -5.27 -2.96
CA GLU A 81 -4.19 -5.53 -1.53
C GLU A 81 -5.21 -4.51 -0.97
N PHE A 82 -5.05 -3.23 -1.32
CA PHE A 82 -6.05 -2.20 -0.98
C PHE A 82 -7.42 -2.51 -1.59
N ARG A 83 -7.48 -2.88 -2.87
CA ARG A 83 -8.75 -3.19 -3.55
C ARG A 83 -9.43 -4.40 -2.94
N ALA A 84 -8.69 -5.49 -2.73
CA ALA A 84 -9.21 -6.73 -2.15
C ALA A 84 -9.74 -6.49 -0.73
N GLY A 85 -9.02 -5.71 0.09
CA GLY A 85 -9.49 -5.29 1.40
C GLY A 85 -10.81 -4.53 1.30
N PHE A 86 -10.89 -3.53 0.43
CA PHE A 86 -12.06 -2.69 0.25
C PHE A 86 -13.28 -3.50 -0.20
N GLU A 87 -13.15 -4.33 -1.24
CA GLU A 87 -14.20 -5.23 -1.72
C GLU A 87 -14.68 -6.18 -0.62
N ALA A 88 -13.75 -6.80 0.11
CA ALA A 88 -14.09 -7.68 1.23
C ALA A 88 -14.85 -6.94 2.34
N GLY A 89 -14.47 -5.69 2.64
CA GLY A 89 -15.17 -4.86 3.62
C GLY A 89 -16.59 -4.49 3.20
N VAL A 90 -16.77 -4.16 1.93
CA VAL A 90 -18.10 -3.88 1.36
C VAL A 90 -19.00 -5.10 1.47
N HIS A 91 -18.54 -6.25 0.96
CA HIS A 91 -19.31 -7.48 0.91
C HIS A 91 -19.50 -8.16 2.27
N HIS A 92 -18.70 -7.78 3.26
CA HIS A 92 -18.94 -8.18 4.65
C HIS A 92 -20.19 -7.52 5.24
N VAL A 93 -20.47 -6.26 4.86
CA VAL A 93 -21.66 -5.53 5.31
C VAL A 93 -22.88 -5.97 4.50
N ASP A 94 -22.77 -5.96 3.18
CA ASP A 94 -23.83 -6.39 2.28
C ASP A 94 -23.22 -6.98 0.99
N PRO A 95 -23.39 -8.29 0.72
CA PRO A 95 -22.84 -8.94 -0.45
C PRO A 95 -23.52 -8.55 -1.77
N GLU A 96 -24.67 -7.85 -1.74
CA GLU A 96 -25.37 -7.41 -2.95
C GLU A 96 -24.87 -6.05 -3.48
N ILE A 97 -24.05 -5.32 -2.71
CA ILE A 97 -23.49 -4.04 -3.14
C ILE A 97 -22.53 -4.22 -4.31
N GLU A 98 -22.75 -3.44 -5.37
CA GLU A 98 -21.87 -3.40 -6.53
C GLU A 98 -20.63 -2.56 -6.25
N VAL A 99 -19.45 -3.12 -6.52
CA VAL A 99 -18.17 -2.40 -6.43
C VAL A 99 -17.63 -2.15 -7.82
N LEU A 100 -17.52 -0.88 -8.21
CA LEU A 100 -16.87 -0.45 -9.43
C LEU A 100 -15.39 -0.16 -9.15
N ALA A 101 -14.48 -0.77 -9.89
CA ALA A 101 -13.05 -0.53 -9.74
C ALA A 101 -12.44 0.07 -11.02
N THR A 102 -11.60 1.10 -10.85
CA THR A 102 -10.80 1.67 -11.94
C THR A 102 -9.43 2.11 -11.43
N TYR A 103 -8.51 2.40 -12.37
CA TYR A 103 -7.12 2.77 -12.09
C TYR A 103 -6.76 4.03 -12.88
N VAL A 104 -5.98 4.92 -12.28
CA VAL A 104 -5.51 6.19 -12.88
C VAL A 104 -3.99 6.31 -12.94
#